data_AF-A0A136KFX3-F1
#
_entry.id   AF-A0A136KFX3-F1
#
_cell.length_a   1.000
_cell.length_b   1.000
_cell.length_c   1.000
_cell.angle_alpha   90.00
_cell.angle_beta   90.00
_cell.angle_gamma   90.00
#
_symmetry.space_group_name_H-M   'P 1'
#
loop_
_entity.id
_entity.type
_entity.pdbx_description
1 polymer ?
#
loop_
_entity_poly.entity_id
_entity_poly.type
_entity_poly.pdbx_seq_one_letter_code
_entity_poly.pdbx_strand_id
1 'polypeptide(L)'
;MAVFIWQRKISNYFVSVLHLVAYLTKGPLAIYILLVVAVLDYRRSASLNSLIKIIIPFVLGLLIYFAFMMSLFGEVFTEQFLIYHQGMRVLQPLEGHSEPNYFYLEILFDPLINPQITILVPILLLRRKIMSKNLLLILFSAFYLLALSVAGTKLAWYIIPLYYPLAALLGQAVSIDGKNIWQTSLSMVLKVFVLVGIFGNLLFVLRL
;
A
#
# COMPACT_ATOMS: atom_id res chain seq x y z
N MET A 1 -7.00 -13.50 14.75
CA MET A 1 -8.10 -13.68 13.77
C MET A 1 -7.84 -12.98 12.43
N ALA A 2 -7.01 -11.93 12.33
CA ALA A 2 -6.65 -11.28 11.04
C ALA A 2 -5.62 -12.04 10.18
N VAL A 3 -4.90 -13.02 10.74
CA VAL A 3 -3.99 -13.92 9.99
C VAL A 3 -4.75 -15.10 9.35
N PHE A 4 -6.05 -15.26 9.66
CA PHE A 4 -6.87 -16.39 9.20
C PHE A 4 -7.22 -16.32 7.71
N ILE A 5 -7.06 -15.16 7.06
CA ILE A 5 -7.30 -15.00 5.61
C ILE A 5 -6.14 -15.61 4.79
N TRP A 6 -4.95 -15.76 5.37
CA TRP A 6 -3.76 -16.26 4.67
C TRP A 6 -3.52 -17.78 4.85
N GLN A 7 -4.51 -18.52 5.36
CA GLN A 7 -4.47 -19.99 5.40
C GLN A 7 -5.21 -20.66 4.23
N ARG A 8 -5.98 -19.91 3.44
CA ARG A 8 -6.46 -20.42 2.15
C ARG A 8 -5.35 -20.21 1.12
N LYS A 9 -4.98 -21.27 0.40
CA LYS A 9 -4.11 -21.19 -0.78
C LYS A 9 -4.82 -20.33 -1.83
N ILE A 10 -4.61 -19.01 -1.77
CA ILE A 10 -5.03 -18.10 -2.84
C ILE A 10 -4.23 -18.51 -4.07
N SER A 11 -4.92 -18.78 -5.17
CA SER A 11 -4.28 -19.16 -6.43
C SER A 11 -3.37 -18.03 -6.92
N ASN A 12 -2.15 -18.35 -7.34
CA ASN A 12 -1.20 -17.39 -7.93
C ASN A 12 -1.82 -16.63 -9.13
N TYR A 13 -2.71 -17.29 -9.88
CA TYR A 13 -3.45 -16.65 -10.97
C TYR A 13 -4.41 -15.58 -10.46
N PHE A 14 -5.07 -15.81 -9.32
CA PHE A 14 -5.94 -14.80 -8.71
C PHE A 14 -5.12 -13.61 -8.21
N VAL A 15 -3.97 -13.86 -7.60
CA VAL A 15 -3.01 -12.80 -7.22
C VAL A 15 -2.59 -11.99 -8.45
N SER A 16 -2.28 -12.66 -9.57
CA SER A 16 -1.95 -12.00 -10.83
C SER A 16 -3.06 -11.08 -11.34
N VAL A 17 -4.33 -11.54 -11.31
CA VAL A 17 -5.48 -10.73 -11.74
C VAL A 17 -5.65 -9.49 -10.86
N LEU A 18 -5.51 -9.63 -9.53
CA LEU A 18 -5.58 -8.49 -8.62
C LEU A 18 -4.50 -7.44 -8.92
N HIS A 19 -3.28 -7.88 -9.24
CA HIS A 19 -2.20 -6.95 -9.61
C HIS A 19 -2.43 -6.29 -10.95
N LEU A 20 -2.99 -7.02 -11.93
CA LEU A 20 -3.39 -6.44 -13.21
C LEU A 20 -4.40 -5.32 -12.99
N VAL A 21 -5.48 -5.60 -12.23
CA VAL A 21 -6.50 -4.60 -11.90
C VAL A 21 -5.90 -3.41 -11.16
N ALA A 22 -5.01 -3.65 -10.20
CA ALA A 22 -4.33 -2.58 -9.47
C ALA A 22 -3.48 -1.70 -10.41
N TYR A 23 -2.73 -2.30 -11.34
CA TYR A 23 -1.95 -1.56 -12.33
C TYR A 23 -2.84 -0.76 -13.28
N LEU A 24 -3.94 -1.35 -13.76
CA LEU A 24 -4.87 -0.64 -14.63
C LEU A 24 -5.56 0.54 -13.93
N THR A 25 -5.65 0.51 -12.60
CA THR A 25 -6.27 1.58 -11.81
C THR A 25 -5.29 2.69 -11.42
N LYS A 26 -4.04 2.35 -11.07
CA LYS A 26 -3.06 3.29 -10.49
C LYS A 26 -1.67 3.23 -11.11
N GLY A 27 -1.50 2.52 -12.21
CA GLY A 27 -0.26 2.44 -12.97
C GLY A 27 0.87 1.68 -12.27
N PRO A 28 2.14 2.03 -12.55
CA PRO A 28 3.34 1.36 -12.04
C PRO A 28 3.43 1.22 -10.52
N LEU A 29 2.70 2.05 -9.77
CA LEU A 29 2.63 1.95 -8.31
C LEU A 29 2.18 0.54 -7.84
N ALA A 30 1.37 -0.16 -8.64
CA ALA A 30 0.94 -1.52 -8.35
C ALA A 30 2.08 -2.56 -8.42
N ILE A 31 3.17 -2.26 -9.15
CA ILE A 31 4.32 -3.17 -9.29
C ILE A 31 5.06 -3.32 -7.95
N TYR A 32 5.06 -2.30 -7.09
CA TYR A 32 5.70 -2.40 -5.77
C TYR A 32 5.07 -3.50 -4.91
N ILE A 33 3.76 -3.72 -5.06
CA ILE A 33 3.06 -4.80 -4.35
C ILE A 33 3.56 -6.16 -4.84
N LEU A 34 3.77 -6.33 -6.15
CA LEU A 34 4.38 -7.53 -6.72
C LEU A 34 5.79 -7.76 -6.18
N LEU A 35 6.61 -6.71 -6.08
CA LEU A 35 7.97 -6.80 -5.55
C LEU A 35 7.98 -7.27 -4.09
N VAL A 36 7.12 -6.69 -3.25
CA VAL A 36 7.01 -7.08 -1.84
C VAL A 36 6.55 -8.53 -1.70
N VAL A 37 5.53 -8.94 -2.47
CA VAL A 37 5.06 -10.34 -2.51
C VAL A 37 6.19 -11.26 -2.97
N ALA A 38 6.92 -10.90 -4.03
CA ALA A 38 8.01 -11.71 -4.57
C ALA A 38 9.16 -11.88 -3.56
N VAL A 39 9.59 -10.82 -2.88
CA VAL A 39 10.65 -10.87 -1.86
C VAL A 39 10.27 -11.80 -0.70
N LEU A 40 9.01 -11.78 -0.30
CA LEU A 40 8.54 -12.56 0.85
C LEU A 40 8.23 -14.01 0.51
N ASP A 41 7.72 -14.27 -0.70
CA ASP A 41 7.55 -15.62 -1.21
C ASP A 41 8.93 -16.28 -1.39
N TYR A 42 9.91 -15.57 -1.95
CA TYR A 42 11.30 -16.02 -2.09
C TYR A 42 11.92 -16.41 -0.73
N ARG A 43 11.70 -15.61 0.31
CA ARG A 43 12.19 -15.93 1.67
C ARG A 43 11.54 -17.15 2.31
N ARG A 44 10.34 -17.54 1.90
CA ARG A 44 9.58 -18.62 2.56
C ARG A 44 9.76 -19.99 1.93
N SER A 45 9.80 -20.08 0.60
CA SER A 45 10.06 -21.32 -0.17
C SER A 45 9.83 -21.12 -1.68
N ALA A 46 9.76 -19.89 -2.22
CA ALA A 46 9.27 -19.74 -3.59
C ALA A 46 10.14 -20.50 -4.60
N SER A 47 9.52 -21.50 -5.20
CA SER A 47 9.98 -22.02 -6.48
C SER A 47 9.80 -20.90 -7.50
N LEU A 48 10.74 -20.79 -8.44
CA LEU A 48 10.63 -19.93 -9.62
C LEU A 48 9.24 -20.06 -10.28
N ASN A 49 8.68 -21.26 -10.24
CA ASN A 49 7.34 -21.59 -10.73
C ASN A 49 6.21 -20.77 -10.08
N SER A 50 6.32 -20.41 -8.79
CA SER A 50 5.32 -19.58 -8.11
C SER A 50 5.27 -18.19 -8.73
N LEU A 51 6.44 -17.56 -8.89
CA LEU A 51 6.58 -16.23 -9.47
C LEU A 51 6.15 -16.21 -10.94
N ILE A 52 6.52 -17.24 -11.72
CA ILE A 52 6.11 -17.38 -13.12
C ILE A 52 4.58 -17.38 -13.25
N LYS A 53 3.87 -18.10 -12.37
CA LYS A 53 2.40 -18.14 -12.36
C LYS A 53 1.75 -16.80 -11.97
N ILE A 54 2.48 -15.88 -11.36
CA ILE A 54 2.01 -14.53 -11.05
C ILE A 54 2.38 -13.56 -12.18
N ILE A 55 3.62 -13.61 -12.67
CA ILE A 55 4.17 -12.65 -13.62
C ILE A 55 3.60 -12.85 -15.02
N ILE A 56 3.52 -14.10 -15.51
CA ILE A 56 3.09 -14.35 -16.89
C ILE A 56 1.66 -13.85 -17.14
N PRO A 57 0.63 -14.23 -16.36
CA PRO A 57 -0.73 -13.78 -16.64
C PRO A 57 -0.89 -12.25 -16.45
N PHE A 58 -0.12 -11.66 -15.52
CA PHE A 58 -0.08 -10.21 -15.30
C PHE A 58 0.47 -9.50 -16.54
N VAL A 59 1.64 -9.91 -17.04
CA VAL A 59 2.28 -9.32 -18.22
C VAL A 59 1.42 -9.53 -19.46
N LEU A 60 0.87 -10.74 -19.67
CA LEU A 60 -0.02 -11.01 -20.80
C LEU A 60 -1.27 -10.12 -20.76
N GLY A 61 -1.90 -9.97 -19.58
CA GLY A 61 -3.05 -9.09 -19.43
C GLY A 61 -2.71 -7.62 -19.71
N LEU A 62 -1.55 -7.15 -19.26
CA LEU A 62 -1.08 -5.80 -19.57
C LEU A 62 -0.81 -5.60 -21.06
N LEU A 63 -0.15 -6.56 -21.71
CA LEU A 63 0.14 -6.49 -23.14
C LEU A 63 -1.14 -6.46 -23.96
N ILE A 64 -2.13 -7.29 -23.62
CA ILE A 64 -3.44 -7.28 -24.28
C ILE A 64 -4.12 -5.91 -24.11
N TYR A 65 -4.14 -5.38 -22.89
CA TYR A 65 -4.73 -4.06 -22.63
C TYR A 65 -4.01 -2.94 -23.40
N PHE A 66 -2.67 -2.91 -23.39
CA PHE A 66 -1.91 -1.90 -24.10
C PHE A 66 -2.05 -2.03 -25.62
N ALA A 67 -2.03 -3.24 -26.17
CA ALA A 67 -2.28 -3.45 -27.59
C ALA A 67 -3.67 -2.95 -27.99
N PHE A 68 -4.69 -3.25 -27.17
CA PHE A 68 -6.05 -2.78 -27.40
C PHE A 68 -6.15 -1.25 -27.36
N MET A 69 -5.61 -0.61 -26.31
CA MET A 69 -5.63 0.85 -26.17
C MET A 69 -4.83 1.54 -27.27
N MET A 70 -3.67 1.00 -27.66
CA MET A 70 -2.89 1.51 -28.78
C MET A 70 -3.66 1.41 -30.10
N SER A 71 -4.42 0.33 -30.32
CA SER A 71 -5.23 0.18 -31.54
C SER A 71 -6.38 1.20 -31.62
N LEU A 72 -6.94 1.60 -30.48
CA LEU A 72 -8.06 2.53 -30.41
C LEU A 72 -7.63 4.00 -30.43
N PHE A 73 -6.54 4.33 -29.74
CA PHE A 73 -6.15 5.71 -29.46
C PHE A 73 -4.80 6.12 -30.05
N GLY A 74 -4.02 5.16 -30.56
CA GLY A 74 -2.75 5.41 -31.23
C GLY A 74 -1.77 6.26 -30.41
N GLU A 75 -1.28 7.33 -31.02
CA GLU A 75 -0.30 8.25 -30.45
C GLU A 75 -0.81 8.95 -29.19
N VAL A 76 -2.11 9.28 -29.11
CA VAL A 76 -2.71 9.94 -27.94
C VAL A 76 -2.54 9.10 -26.68
N PHE A 77 -2.70 7.78 -26.77
CA PHE A 77 -2.45 6.90 -25.62
C PHE A 77 -0.98 6.89 -25.22
N THR A 78 -0.07 6.90 -26.18
CA THR A 78 1.37 6.93 -25.88
C THR A 78 1.75 8.23 -25.19
N GLU A 79 1.37 9.37 -25.75
CA GLU A 79 1.75 10.68 -25.23
C GLU A 79 1.09 10.99 -23.89
N GLN A 80 -0.24 10.83 -23.81
CA GLN A 80 -0.99 11.25 -22.62
C GLN A 80 -0.89 10.21 -21.50
N PHE A 81 -1.14 8.94 -21.81
CA PHE A 81 -1.16 7.92 -20.77
C PHE A 81 0.25 7.46 -20.41
N LEU A 82 1.03 6.94 -21.36
CA LEU A 82 2.34 6.35 -21.04
C LEU A 82 3.39 7.40 -20.67
N ILE A 83 3.55 8.45 -21.49
CA ILE A 83 4.59 9.45 -21.26
C ILE A 83 4.16 10.41 -20.15
N TYR A 84 3.05 11.11 -20.31
CA TYR A 84 2.66 12.17 -19.36
C TYR A 84 2.19 11.60 -18.01
N HIS A 85 1.19 10.71 -17.99
CA HIS A 85 0.63 10.22 -16.73
C HIS A 85 1.49 9.18 -16.00
N GLN A 86 2.21 8.30 -16.70
CA GLN A 86 3.05 7.30 -16.02
C GLN A 86 4.51 7.72 -15.88
N GLY A 87 5.09 8.35 -16.91
CA GLY A 87 6.49 8.78 -16.88
C GLY A 87 6.70 10.11 -16.15
N MET A 88 6.10 11.19 -16.67
CA MET A 88 6.38 12.55 -16.21
C MET A 88 5.93 12.78 -14.76
N ARG A 89 4.80 12.20 -14.32
CA ARG A 89 4.35 12.28 -12.91
C ARG A 89 5.36 11.73 -11.89
N VAL A 90 6.12 10.71 -12.28
CA VAL A 90 7.11 10.10 -11.40
C VAL A 90 8.38 10.95 -11.35
N LEU A 91 8.77 11.54 -12.48
CA LEU A 91 10.04 12.25 -12.62
C LEU A 91 9.95 13.73 -12.25
N GLN A 92 8.80 14.36 -12.46
CA GLN A 92 8.62 15.79 -12.32
C GLN A 92 7.35 16.10 -11.49
N PRO A 93 7.39 17.13 -10.63
CA PRO A 93 6.19 17.65 -10.00
C PRO A 93 5.26 18.22 -11.08
N LEU A 94 4.03 17.73 -11.14
CA LEU A 94 2.99 18.33 -11.97
C LEU A 94 2.15 19.30 -11.14
N GLU A 95 1.60 20.32 -11.80
CA GLU A 95 0.55 21.19 -11.27
C GLU A 95 0.94 21.90 -9.95
N GLY A 96 2.24 22.14 -9.73
CA GLY A 96 2.75 22.80 -8.52
C GLY A 96 2.81 21.90 -7.28
N HIS A 97 2.55 20.59 -7.41
CA HIS A 97 2.60 19.62 -6.31
C HIS A 97 4.02 19.16 -5.98
N SER A 98 4.90 20.14 -5.70
CA SER A 98 6.30 19.93 -5.34
C SER A 98 6.47 19.94 -3.82
N GLU A 99 6.11 18.85 -3.18
CA GLU A 99 6.27 18.68 -1.73
C GLU A 99 7.64 18.05 -1.37
N PRO A 100 8.17 18.30 -0.16
CA PRO A 100 9.43 17.72 0.28
C PRO A 100 9.36 16.18 0.36
N ASN A 101 10.52 15.52 0.32
CA ASN A 101 10.59 14.05 0.35
C ASN A 101 10.04 13.43 1.65
N TYR A 102 9.95 14.21 2.73
CA TYR A 102 9.37 13.83 4.01
C TYR A 102 7.88 14.18 4.17
N PHE A 103 7.23 14.74 3.14
CA PHE A 103 5.81 15.15 3.17
C PHE A 103 4.86 14.06 3.72
N TYR A 104 5.00 12.82 3.25
CA TYR A 104 4.15 11.72 3.73
C TYR A 104 4.48 11.28 5.16
N LEU A 105 5.70 11.53 5.64
CA LEU A 105 6.05 11.32 7.05
C LEU A 105 5.37 12.37 7.92
N GLU A 106 5.33 13.64 7.48
CA GLU A 106 4.60 14.69 8.20
C GLU A 106 3.12 14.34 8.34
N ILE A 107 2.46 13.96 7.24
CA ILE A 107 1.07 13.52 7.29
C ILE A 107 0.91 12.34 8.25
N LEU A 108 1.76 11.31 8.12
CA LEU A 108 1.62 10.08 8.90
C LEU A 108 1.86 10.28 10.40
N PHE A 109 2.77 11.18 10.77
CA PHE A 109 3.15 11.43 12.16
C PHE A 109 2.45 12.63 12.80
N ASP A 110 1.66 13.40 12.03
CA ASP A 110 0.79 14.43 12.60
C ASP A 110 -0.23 13.78 13.55
N PRO A 111 -0.18 14.07 14.86
CA PRO A 111 -1.08 13.47 15.84
C PRO A 111 -2.54 13.95 15.71
N LEU A 112 -2.76 15.10 15.07
CA LEU A 112 -4.10 15.62 14.79
C LEU A 112 -4.75 14.88 13.62
N ILE A 113 -3.94 14.46 12.64
CA ILE A 113 -4.40 13.72 11.46
C ILE A 113 -4.39 12.21 11.72
N ASN A 114 -3.38 11.68 12.42
CA ASN A 114 -3.11 10.25 12.54
C ASN A 114 -2.74 9.82 13.97
N PRO A 115 -3.64 10.03 14.95
CA PRO A 115 -3.35 9.72 16.36
C PRO A 115 -2.98 8.26 16.58
N GLN A 116 -3.49 7.33 15.77
CA GLN A 116 -3.18 5.91 15.85
C GLN A 116 -1.70 5.55 15.63
N ILE A 117 -0.95 6.37 14.88
CA ILE A 117 0.46 6.09 14.55
C ILE A 117 1.36 6.28 15.76
N THR A 118 1.06 7.28 16.59
CA THR A 118 1.79 7.55 17.84
C THR A 118 1.76 6.36 18.80
N ILE A 119 0.72 5.54 18.75
CA ILE A 119 0.57 4.33 19.55
C ILE A 119 1.17 3.12 18.84
N LEU A 120 0.99 3.01 17.52
CA LEU A 120 1.43 1.85 16.75
C LEU A 120 2.96 1.68 16.77
N VAL A 121 3.72 2.76 16.55
CA VAL A 121 5.18 2.70 16.42
C VAL A 121 5.86 2.16 17.68
N PRO A 122 5.57 2.68 18.90
CA PRO A 122 6.11 2.11 20.14
C PRO A 122 5.77 0.63 20.33
N ILE A 123 4.54 0.22 20.02
CA ILE A 123 4.13 -1.19 20.19
C ILE A 123 4.93 -2.11 19.26
N LEU A 124 5.14 -1.71 18.00
CA LEU A 124 5.95 -2.49 17.07
C LEU A 124 7.40 -2.63 17.54
N LEU A 125 8.01 -1.55 18.05
CA LEU A 125 9.38 -1.56 18.56
C LEU A 125 9.54 -2.43 19.82
N LEU A 126 8.58 -2.36 20.74
CA LEU A 126 8.62 -3.12 22.00
C LEU A 126 8.28 -4.61 21.79
N ARG A 127 7.52 -4.96 20.76
CA ARG A 127 7.05 -6.33 20.53
C ARG A 127 7.60 -6.93 19.22
N ARG A 128 8.88 -7.30 19.24
CA ARG A 128 9.59 -7.94 18.10
C ARG A 128 8.86 -9.14 17.47
N LYS A 129 8.08 -9.89 18.25
CA LYS A 129 7.26 -11.02 17.77
C LYS A 129 6.12 -10.58 16.82
N ILE A 130 5.64 -9.34 16.96
CA ILE A 130 4.67 -8.74 16.03
C ILE A 130 5.36 -8.42 14.72
N MET A 131 6.57 -7.85 14.79
CA MET A 131 7.35 -7.51 13.59
C MET A 131 7.64 -8.75 12.74
N SER A 132 8.10 -9.85 13.33
CA SER A 132 8.44 -11.07 12.58
C SER A 132 7.21 -11.71 11.93
N LYS A 133 6.07 -11.74 12.62
CA LYS A 133 4.81 -12.28 12.08
C LYS A 133 4.20 -11.41 10.98
N ASN A 134 4.45 -10.11 11.01
CA ASN A 134 3.85 -9.13 10.11
C ASN A 134 4.83 -8.46 9.16
N LEU A 135 5.96 -9.12 8.90
CA LEU A 135 7.00 -8.60 8.01
C LEU A 135 6.44 -8.17 6.64
N LEU A 136 5.42 -8.87 6.12
CA LEU A 136 4.72 -8.49 4.88
C LEU A 136 4.12 -7.10 4.94
N LEU A 137 3.31 -6.83 5.96
CA LEU A 137 2.62 -5.55 6.10
C LEU A 137 3.61 -4.42 6.36
N ILE A 138 4.68 -4.70 7.11
CA ILE A 138 5.74 -3.72 7.42
C ILE A 138 6.55 -3.39 6.16
N LEU A 139 7.01 -4.40 5.43
CA LEU A 139 7.76 -4.18 4.18
C LEU A 139 6.89 -3.49 3.14
N PHE A 140 5.63 -3.92 2.98
CA PHE A 140 4.68 -3.21 2.13
C PHE A 140 4.60 -1.74 2.50
N SER A 141 4.39 -1.44 3.78
CA SER A 141 4.23 -0.06 4.25
C SER A 141 5.49 0.77 4.00
N ALA A 142 6.66 0.20 4.28
CA ALA A 142 7.94 0.87 4.09
C ALA A 142 8.25 1.12 2.60
N PHE A 143 8.12 0.11 1.74
CA PHE A 143 8.38 0.25 0.30
C PHE A 143 7.38 1.19 -0.36
N TYR A 144 6.11 1.13 0.02
CA TYR A 144 5.09 2.03 -0.49
C TYR A 144 5.38 3.48 -0.12
N LEU A 145 5.72 3.74 1.15
CA LEU A 145 6.08 5.08 1.61
C LEU A 145 7.34 5.61 0.92
N LEU A 146 8.37 4.78 0.74
CA LEU A 146 9.57 5.13 0.00
C LEU A 146 9.26 5.49 -1.45
N ALA A 147 8.43 4.71 -2.13
CA ALA A 147 8.03 4.98 -3.52
C ALA A 147 7.30 6.32 -3.63
N LEU A 148 6.39 6.62 -2.70
CA LEU A 148 5.69 7.92 -2.67
C LEU A 148 6.65 9.08 -2.37
N SER A 149 7.57 8.91 -1.42
CA SER A 149 8.54 9.94 -1.04
C SER A 149 9.48 10.33 -2.17
N VAL A 150 9.82 9.39 -3.06
CA VAL A 150 10.73 9.64 -4.21
C VAL A 150 9.98 10.15 -5.44
N ALA A 151 8.66 9.99 -5.51
CA ALA A 151 7.87 10.49 -6.64
C ALA A 151 7.93 12.02 -6.74
N GLY A 152 8.06 12.51 -7.98
CA GLY A 152 8.08 13.94 -8.30
C GLY A 152 6.78 14.62 -7.90
N THR A 153 5.64 14.09 -8.35
CA THR A 153 4.32 14.59 -7.96
C THR A 153 3.88 13.97 -6.63
N LYS A 154 3.58 14.82 -5.63
CA LYS A 154 3.12 14.38 -4.30
C LYS A 154 1.73 14.90 -3.99
N LEU A 155 0.79 14.00 -3.75
CA LEU A 155 -0.60 14.31 -3.46
C LEU A 155 -0.99 13.66 -2.14
N ALA A 156 -1.64 14.42 -1.25
CA ALA A 156 -1.97 13.96 0.08
C ALA A 156 -2.73 12.61 0.09
N TRP A 157 -3.67 12.41 -0.83
CA TRP A 157 -4.45 11.18 -0.92
C TRP A 157 -3.67 9.96 -1.42
N TYR A 158 -2.44 10.12 -1.91
CA TYR A 158 -1.61 8.97 -2.27
C TYR A 158 -1.23 8.12 -1.06
N ILE A 159 -1.27 8.67 0.15
CA ILE A 159 -0.99 7.90 1.37
C ILE A 159 -2.11 6.91 1.73
N ILE A 160 -3.32 7.04 1.16
CA ILE A 160 -4.51 6.29 1.59
C ILE A 160 -4.30 4.75 1.61
N PRO A 161 -3.69 4.13 0.58
CA PRO A 161 -3.46 2.68 0.60
C PRO A 161 -2.56 2.18 1.73
N LEU A 162 -1.78 3.07 2.36
CA LEU A 162 -0.97 2.74 3.53
C LEU A 162 -1.83 2.47 4.78
N TYR A 163 -3.06 2.98 4.87
CA TYR A 163 -3.91 2.75 6.05
C TYR A 163 -4.35 1.29 6.20
N TYR A 164 -4.48 0.52 5.13
CA TYR A 164 -4.87 -0.89 5.21
C TYR A 164 -3.88 -1.76 6.01
N PRO A 165 -2.58 -1.81 5.66
CA PRO A 165 -1.60 -2.57 6.43
C PRO A 165 -1.41 -2.00 7.84
N LEU A 166 -1.47 -0.67 8.01
CA LEU A 166 -1.33 -0.04 9.32
C LEU A 166 -2.49 -0.39 10.27
N ALA A 167 -3.73 -0.37 9.76
CA ALA A 167 -4.90 -0.80 10.52
C ALA A 167 -4.83 -2.29 10.89
N ALA A 168 -4.35 -3.14 9.97
CA ALA A 168 -4.14 -4.56 10.24
C ALA A 168 -3.05 -4.79 11.31
N LEU A 169 -1.95 -4.04 11.26
CA LEU A 169 -0.88 -4.06 12.26
C LEU A 169 -1.40 -3.62 13.64
N LEU A 170 -2.17 -2.53 13.68
CA LEU A 170 -2.78 -2.01 14.90
C LEU A 170 -3.76 -3.01 15.50
N GLY A 171 -4.64 -3.60 14.70
CA GLY A 171 -5.57 -4.63 15.17
C GLY A 171 -4.85 -5.83 15.78
N GLN A 172 -3.72 -6.24 15.21
CA GLN A 172 -2.91 -7.31 15.78
C GLN A 172 -2.20 -6.89 17.07
N ALA A 173 -1.63 -5.69 17.09
CA ALA A 173 -0.96 -5.13 18.26
C ALA A 173 -1.85 -5.12 19.50
N VAL A 174 -3.15 -4.84 19.33
CA VAL A 174 -4.14 -4.82 20.41
C VAL A 174 -4.59 -6.22 20.82
N SER A 175 -4.58 -7.18 19.91
CA SER A 175 -5.18 -8.51 20.11
C SER A 175 -4.30 -9.54 20.85
N ILE A 176 -3.06 -9.20 21.20
CA ILE A 176 -2.03 -10.21 21.53
C ILE A 176 -2.07 -10.69 22.99
N ASP A 177 -2.71 -9.96 23.90
CA ASP A 177 -2.88 -10.39 25.28
C ASP A 177 -4.36 -10.76 25.48
N GLY A 178 -4.67 -11.85 26.19
CA GLY A 178 -6.03 -12.41 26.26
C GLY A 178 -7.09 -11.47 26.85
N LYS A 179 -8.37 -11.69 26.50
CA LYS A 179 -9.55 -10.84 26.79
C LYS A 179 -9.54 -10.30 28.23
N ASN A 180 -9.04 -9.08 28.41
CA ASN A 180 -9.17 -8.31 29.65
C ASN A 180 -9.97 -7.03 29.37
N ILE A 181 -10.72 -6.52 30.34
CA ILE A 181 -11.66 -5.39 30.15
C ILE A 181 -10.94 -4.14 29.62
N TRP A 182 -9.68 -3.96 30.02
CA TRP A 182 -8.78 -2.92 29.55
C TRP A 182 -8.48 -2.98 28.04
N GLN A 183 -8.46 -4.18 27.45
CA GLN A 183 -8.27 -4.34 26.00
C GLN A 183 -9.54 -4.01 25.23
N THR A 184 -10.73 -4.21 25.83
CA THR A 184 -11.98 -3.81 25.20
C THR A 184 -12.06 -2.29 25.12
N SER A 185 -11.75 -1.58 26.21
CA SER A 185 -11.69 -0.12 26.22
C SER A 185 -10.60 0.43 25.28
N LEU A 186 -9.39 -0.13 25.33
CA LEU A 186 -8.29 0.27 24.43
C LEU A 186 -8.64 -0.01 22.96
N SER A 187 -9.29 -1.13 22.66
CA SER A 187 -9.74 -1.45 21.30
C SER A 187 -10.79 -0.45 20.80
N MET A 188 -11.71 0.01 21.66
CA MET A 188 -12.67 1.05 21.27
C MET A 188 -11.97 2.37 20.99
N VAL A 189 -11.05 2.82 21.86
CA VAL A 189 -10.26 4.04 21.65
C VAL A 189 -9.49 3.97 20.33
N LEU A 190 -8.85 2.84 20.04
CA LEU A 190 -8.08 2.70 18.80
C LEU A 190 -8.96 2.62 17.56
N LYS A 191 -10.17 2.06 17.64
CA LYS A 191 -11.14 2.14 16.54
C LYS A 191 -11.56 3.58 16.28
N VAL A 192 -11.83 4.35 17.34
CA VAL A 192 -12.13 5.78 17.23
C VAL A 192 -10.95 6.52 16.62
N PHE A 193 -9.71 6.22 17.03
CA PHE A 193 -8.51 6.86 16.48
C PHE A 193 -8.31 6.53 15.00
N VAL A 194 -8.56 5.29 14.57
CA VAL A 194 -8.54 4.93 13.15
C VAL A 194 -9.61 5.69 12.36
N LEU A 195 -10.82 5.83 12.91
CA LEU A 195 -11.88 6.61 12.26
C LEU A 195 -11.51 8.08 12.16
N VAL A 196 -11.04 8.69 13.26
CA VAL A 196 -10.51 10.07 13.29
C VAL A 196 -9.38 10.21 12.27
N GLY A 197 -8.51 9.20 12.16
CA GLY A 197 -7.46 9.12 11.16
C GLY A 197 -8.00 9.25 9.74
N ILE A 198 -8.94 8.38 9.38
CA ILE A 198 -9.57 8.36 8.05
C ILE A 198 -10.26 9.70 7.76
N PHE A 199 -11.05 10.22 8.70
CA PHE A 199 -11.75 11.50 8.53
C PHE A 199 -10.79 12.68 8.47
N GLY A 200 -9.74 12.70 9.29
CA GLY A 200 -8.71 13.74 9.30
C GLY A 200 -7.98 13.81 7.96
N ASN A 201 -7.63 12.66 7.38
CA ASN A 201 -7.03 12.61 6.04
C ASN A 201 -8.01 13.08 4.96
N LEU A 202 -9.29 12.70 5.04
CA LEU A 202 -10.31 13.17 4.10
C LEU A 202 -10.47 14.70 4.19
N LEU A 203 -10.54 15.25 5.40
CA LEU A 203 -10.65 16.70 5.62
C LEU A 203 -9.39 17.44 5.17
N PHE A 204 -8.20 16.88 5.41
CA PHE A 204 -6.95 17.45 4.93
C PHE A 204 -6.94 17.50 3.40
N VAL A 205 -7.34 16.42 2.74
CA VAL A 205 -7.47 16.35 1.28
C VAL A 205 -8.49 17.35 0.74
N LEU A 206 -9.62 17.55 1.42
CA LEU A 206 -10.65 18.51 0.99
C LEU A 206 -10.27 19.99 1.20
N ARG A 207 -9.20 20.26 1.96
CA ARG A 207 -8.71 21.63 2.25
C ARG A 207 -7.60 22.07 1.30
N LEU A 208 -6.95 21.14 0.61
CA LEU A 208 -5.95 21.37 -0.42
C LEU A 208 -6.62 21.63 -1.78
#